data_AF-A0A8T8I1Q6-F1
#
_entry.id   AF-A0A8T8I1Q6-F1
#
_cell.length_a   1.000
_cell.length_b   1.000
_cell.length_c   1.000
_cell.angle_alpha   90.00
_cell.angle_beta   90.00
_cell.angle_gamma   90.00
#
_symmetry.space_group_name_H-M   'P 1'
#
loop_
_entity.id
_entity.type
_entity.pdbx_description
1 polymer ?
#
loop_
_entity_poly.entity_id
_entity_poly.type
_entity_poly.pdbx_seq_one_letter_code
_entity_poly.pdbx_strand_id
1 'polypeptide(L)' 'MTGHASEAVTNTAEAGATVGIQAETVHNSTVYQVLPDASPRQKFEVGVRYLEDGVPVRARELINDAIAHGYDNGEVRF' A
#
# COMPACT_ATOMS: atom_id res chain seq x y z
N MET A 1 -22.66 -27.61 13.85
CA MET A 1 -21.77 -26.42 13.79
C MET A 1 -20.34 -26.95 13.74
N THR A 2 -19.87 -27.31 12.55
CA THR A 2 -18.50 -27.82 12.33
C THR A 2 -17.55 -26.64 12.38
N GLY A 3 -16.73 -26.57 13.43
CA GLY A 3 -15.65 -25.60 13.51
C GLY A 3 -14.58 -25.98 12.48
N HIS A 4 -14.33 -25.09 11.52
CA HIS A 4 -13.13 -25.17 10.71
C HIS A 4 -11.93 -25.04 11.64
N ALA A 5 -11.05 -26.06 11.67
CA ALA A 5 -9.73 -25.89 12.23
C ALA A 5 -9.05 -24.76 11.44
N SER A 6 -8.58 -23.71 12.12
CA SER A 6 -7.77 -22.69 11.46
C SER A 6 -6.45 -23.35 11.05
N GLU A 7 -6.33 -23.74 9.78
CA GLU A 7 -5.02 -24.09 9.23
C GLU A 7 -4.16 -22.83 9.28
N ALA A 8 -3.04 -22.88 10.00
CA ALA A 8 -2.14 -21.75 10.13
C ALA A 8 -1.47 -21.50 8.77
N VAL A 9 -1.94 -20.49 8.03
CA VAL A 9 -1.28 -20.04 6.80
C VAL A 9 0.08 -19.45 7.19
N THR A 10 1.15 -20.08 6.74
CA THR A 10 2.53 -19.64 6.99
C THR A 10 3.13 -19.13 5.69
N ASN A 11 3.50 -17.85 5.67
CA ASN A 11 4.29 -17.29 4.58
C ASN A 11 5.78 -17.43 4.91
N THR A 12 6.58 -17.86 3.94
CA THR A 12 8.05 -17.92 4.05
C THR A 12 8.63 -16.88 3.10
N ALA A 13 9.43 -15.96 3.64
CA ALA A 13 10.15 -14.95 2.87
C ALA A 13 11.66 -15.11 3.12
N GLU A 14 12.45 -14.97 2.06
CA GLU A 14 13.92 -15.00 2.15
C GLU A 14 14.49 -13.73 2.80
N ALA A 15 15.79 -13.72 3.10
CA ALA A 15 16.44 -12.58 3.71
C ALA A 15 16.33 -11.34 2.81
N GLY A 16 15.71 -10.28 3.33
CA GLY A 16 15.45 -9.03 2.59
C GLY A 16 14.10 -8.98 1.86
N ALA A 17 13.36 -10.09 1.79
CA ALA A 17 11.99 -10.11 1.27
C ALA A 17 10.97 -9.75 2.36
N THR A 18 9.80 -9.26 1.94
CA THR A 18 8.69 -8.88 2.84
C THR A 18 7.40 -9.60 2.44
N VAL A 19 6.68 -10.12 3.43
CA VAL A 19 5.32 -10.64 3.23
C VAL A 19 4.38 -9.45 3.10
N GLY A 20 3.83 -9.24 1.89
CA GLY A 20 2.95 -8.10 1.60
C GLY A 20 1.52 -8.26 2.17
N ILE A 21 0.97 -9.47 2.14
CA ILE A 21 -0.38 -9.76 2.65
C ILE A 21 -0.38 -11.16 3.28
N GLN A 22 -0.97 -11.28 4.47
CA GLN A 22 -1.33 -12.56 5.07
C GLN A 22 -2.79 -12.47 5.53
N ALA A 23 -3.67 -13.20 4.87
CA ALA A 23 -5.10 -13.17 5.13
C ALA A 23 -5.73 -14.53 4.80
N GLU A 24 -6.81 -14.88 5.50
CA GLU A 24 -7.64 -16.06 5.20
C GLU A 24 -8.51 -15.82 3.95
N THR A 25 -9.03 -14.61 3.76
CA THR A 25 -9.82 -14.25 2.57
C THR A 25 -9.65 -12.77 2.24
N VAL A 26 -9.53 -12.47 0.95
CA VAL A 26 -9.57 -11.11 0.38
C VAL A 26 -10.66 -11.09 -0.69
N HIS A 27 -11.63 -10.17 -0.60
CA HIS A 27 -12.71 -10.07 -1.58
C HIS A 27 -12.97 -8.61 -1.98
N ASN A 28 -13.21 -8.39 -3.27
CA ASN A 28 -13.58 -7.09 -3.86
C ASN A 28 -12.70 -5.92 -3.38
N SER A 29 -11.38 -6.12 -3.36
CA SER A 29 -10.42 -5.15 -2.82
C SER A 29 -9.36 -4.79 -3.85
N THR A 30 -9.00 -3.51 -3.93
CA THR A 30 -7.77 -3.06 -4.57
C THR A 30 -6.68 -3.00 -3.51
N VAL A 31 -5.55 -3.67 -3.75
CA VAL A 31 -4.41 -3.62 -2.83
C VAL A 31 -3.26 -2.86 -3.46
N TYR A 32 -2.88 -1.75 -2.84
CA TYR A 32 -1.71 -0.98 -3.22
C TYR A 32 -0.51 -1.37 -2.35
N GLN A 33 0.48 -2.02 -2.96
CA GLN A 33 1.73 -2.34 -2.30
C GLN A 33 2.76 -1.24 -2.61
N VAL A 34 3.18 -0.51 -1.57
CA VAL A 34 4.26 0.49 -1.66
C VAL A 34 5.45 -0.08 -0.91
N LEU A 35 6.55 -0.31 -1.63
CA LEU A 35 7.79 -0.79 -1.03
C LEU A 35 8.46 0.34 -0.22
N PRO A 36 9.25 0.00 0.82
CA PRO A 36 9.95 1.02 1.62
C PRO A 36 10.87 1.93 0.80
N ASP A 37 11.47 1.39 -0.26
CA ASP A 37 12.39 2.05 -1.19
C ASP A 37 11.71 2.58 -2.46
N ALA A 38 10.37 2.56 -2.50
CA ALA A 38 9.62 3.10 -3.62
C ALA A 38 10.03 4.56 -3.89
N SER A 39 10.24 4.87 -5.17
CA SER A 39 10.62 6.21 -5.58
C SER A 39 9.56 7.23 -5.18
N PRO A 40 9.93 8.51 -4.99
CA PRO A 40 8.97 9.57 -4.67
C PRO A 40 7.80 9.63 -5.68
N ARG A 41 8.09 9.40 -6.97
CA ARG A 41 7.07 9.30 -8.03
C ARG A 41 6.08 8.16 -7.80
N GLN A 42 6.56 6.95 -7.48
CA GLN A 42 5.68 5.81 -7.23
C GLN A 42 4.78 6.04 -6.01
N LYS A 43 5.33 6.64 -4.95
CA LYS A 43 4.54 7.02 -3.76
C LYS A 43 3.44 8.02 -4.13
N PHE A 44 3.75 9.03 -4.94
CA PHE A 44 2.75 9.99 -5.42
C PHE A 44 1.66 9.32 -6.27
N GLU A 45 2.03 8.51 -7.26
CA GLU A 45 1.09 7.82 -8.14
C GLU A 45 0.13 6.91 -7.35
N VAL A 46 0.64 6.20 -6.34
CA VAL A 46 -0.22 5.40 -5.44
C VAL A 46 -1.09 6.29 -4.55
N GLY A 47 -0.56 7.42 -4.07
CA GLY A 47 -1.32 8.39 -3.29
C GLY A 47 -2.51 8.97 -4.08
N VAL A 48 -2.34 9.26 -5.37
CA VAL A 48 -3.43 9.70 -6.25
C VAL A 48 -4.50 8.61 -6.39
N ARG A 49 -4.10 7.36 -6.60
CA ARG A 49 -5.06 6.25 -6.68
C ARG A 49 -5.86 6.06 -5.38
N TYR A 50 -5.22 6.25 -4.21
CA TYR A 50 -5.95 6.27 -2.94
C TYR A 50 -6.96 7.43 -2.85
N LEU A 51 -6.70 8.59 -3.47
CA LEU A 51 -7.72 9.66 -3.54
C LEU A 51 -8.90 9.25 -4.41
N GLU A 52 -8.63 8.67 -5.57
CA GLU A 52 -9.65 8.17 -6.51
C GLU A 52 -10.55 7.11 -5.86
N ASP A 53 -9.96 6.23 -5.05
CA ASP A 53 -10.66 5.19 -4.29
C ASP A 53 -11.28 5.70 -2.98
N GLY A 54 -11.21 7.00 -2.68
CA GLY A 54 -11.89 7.61 -1.53
C GLY A 54 -11.21 7.35 -0.18
N VAL A 55 -9.90 7.13 -0.16
CA VAL A 55 -9.08 6.90 1.05
C VAL A 55 -8.12 8.09 1.29
N PRO A 56 -8.64 9.27 1.68
CA PRO A 56 -7.89 10.52 1.68
C PRO A 56 -6.74 10.57 2.69
N VAL A 57 -6.82 9.82 3.79
CA VAL A 57 -5.76 9.79 4.82
C VAL A 57 -4.48 9.15 4.25
N ARG A 58 -4.59 7.96 3.66
CA ARG A 58 -3.44 7.25 3.06
C ARG A 58 -2.89 7.97 1.84
N ALA A 59 -3.77 8.54 1.03
CA ALA A 59 -3.37 9.41 -0.06
C ALA A 59 -2.47 10.55 0.42
N ARG A 60 -2.91 11.28 1.45
CA ARG A 60 -2.16 12.43 1.98
C ARG A 60 -0.80 12.03 2.52
N GLU A 61 -0.72 10.91 3.24
CA GLU A 61 0.54 10.38 3.75
C GLU A 61 1.55 10.13 2.61
N LEU A 62 1.14 9.42 1.57
CA LEU A 62 2.01 9.07 0.45
C LEU A 62 2.40 10.28 -0.42
N ILE A 63 1.46 11.20 -0.66
CA ILE A 63 1.72 12.43 -1.42
C ILE A 63 2.69 13.33 -0.67
N ASN A 64 2.49 13.51 0.65
CA ASN A 64 3.39 14.30 1.47
C ASN A 64 4.79 13.68 1.54
N ASP A 65 4.87 12.36 1.66
CA ASP A 65 6.15 11.64 1.68
C ASP A 65 6.90 11.78 0.34
N ALA A 66 6.18 11.68 -0.78
CA ALA A 66 6.74 11.94 -2.10
C ALA A 66 7.30 13.36 -2.23
N ILE A 67 6.55 14.38 -1.81
CA ILE A 67 6.97 15.78 -1.84
C ILE A 67 8.19 16.00 -0.94
N ALA A 68 8.19 15.44 0.28
CA ALA A 68 9.30 15.55 1.22
C ALA A 68 10.60 14.94 0.66
N HIS A 69 10.48 13.91 -0.20
CA HIS A 69 11.60 13.27 -0.88
C HIS A 69 11.88 13.84 -2.29
N GLY A 70 11.40 15.05 -2.59
CA GLY A 70 11.79 15.81 -3.77
C GLY A 70 10.98 15.53 -5.03
N TYR A 71 9.79 14.92 -4.90
CA TYR A 71 8.87 14.85 -6.04
C TYR A 71 8.25 16.23 -6.29
N ASP A 72 8.61 16.87 -7.41
CA ASP A 72 8.20 18.23 -7.80
C ASP A 72 7.33 18.25 -9.07
N ASN A 73 6.32 17.37 -9.11
CA ASN A 73 5.25 17.48 -10.09
C ASN A 73 4.47 18.80 -9.85
N GLY A 74 4.32 19.64 -10.89
CA GLY A 74 3.57 20.91 -10.85
C GLY A 74 2.04 20.79 -10.67
N GLU A 75 1.49 19.61 -10.39
CA GLU A 75 0.09 19.39 -10.03
C GLU A 75 -0.17 19.86 -8.58
N VAL A 76 -0.56 21.13 -8.49
CA VAL A 76 -1.34 21.84 -7.45
C VAL A 76 -1.05 21.48 -5.99
N ARG A 77 -0.45 22.44 -5.28
CA ARG A 77 -0.44 22.52 -3.81
C ARG A 77 -1.78 23.08 -3.32
N PHE A 78 -2.44 22.40 -2.38
CA PHE A 78 -3.63 22.91 -1.68
C PHE A 78 -3.27 23.94 -0.62
#